data_AF-A0A9P7SUQ5-F1
#
_entry.id   AF-A0A9P7SUQ5-F1
#
_cell.length_a   1.000
_cell.length_b   1.000
_cell.length_c   1.000
_cell.angle_alpha   90.00
_cell.angle_beta   90.00
_cell.angle_gamma   90.00
#
_symmetry.space_group_name_H-M   'P 1'
#
loop_
_entity.id
_entity.type
_entity.pdbx_description
1 polymer ?
#
loop_
_entity_poly.entity_id
_entity_poly.type
_entity_poly.pdbx_seq_one_letter_code
_entity_poly.pdbx_strand_id
1 'polypeptide(L)'
;DQESRTQAAEFMREVGLKCISFNGVPRTINCLNGFRAGLPKDVVSLLETRPSRMLTPANIDHVSARGQQLWESIYTPLHDKLWEKLGRAHPDLPVHILGCHYGPLLSDPAPAAADRRPSLVRAGGVFTSMVAIACLRAQTGVEPQLVSHILGLKKAAKKGAHVTDEGDGSTESQDAVAWLAGDDGLEWMLTSVDGIVRAMGGPNFAHMQAGGGSRR
;
A
#
# COMPACT_ATOMS: atom_id res chain seq x y z
N ASP A 1 -7.22 6.72 -24.17
CA ASP A 1 -7.89 8.05 -24.24
C ASP A 1 -7.47 8.91 -23.04
N GLN A 2 -7.94 10.17 -22.94
CA GLN A 2 -7.56 11.09 -21.85
C GLN A 2 -8.04 10.65 -20.47
N GLU A 3 -9.21 10.04 -20.42
CA GLU A 3 -9.85 9.60 -19.19
C GLU A 3 -9.06 8.44 -18.57
N SER A 4 -8.68 7.45 -19.38
CA SER A 4 -7.82 6.35 -18.99
C SER A 4 -6.45 6.83 -18.44
N ARG A 5 -5.83 7.84 -19.07
CA ARG A 5 -4.57 8.43 -18.57
C ARG A 5 -4.74 9.11 -17.21
N THR A 6 -5.86 9.79 -17.02
CA THR A 6 -6.17 10.48 -15.75
C THR A 6 -6.44 9.47 -14.64
N GLN A 7 -7.24 8.43 -14.91
CA GLN A 7 -7.51 7.35 -13.97
C GLN A 7 -6.23 6.60 -13.57
N ALA A 8 -5.35 6.29 -14.53
CA ALA A 8 -4.06 5.68 -14.23
C ALA A 8 -3.19 6.58 -13.34
N ALA A 9 -3.16 7.89 -13.60
CA ALA A 9 -2.43 8.83 -12.76
C ALA A 9 -2.99 8.92 -11.33
N GLU A 10 -4.31 8.87 -11.17
CA GLU A 10 -4.95 8.84 -9.84
C GLU A 10 -4.65 7.55 -9.09
N PHE A 11 -4.67 6.41 -9.77
CA PHE A 11 -4.26 5.13 -9.18
C PHE A 11 -2.80 5.16 -8.72
N MET A 12 -1.89 5.70 -9.53
CA MET A 12 -0.48 5.86 -9.15
C MET A 12 -0.30 6.81 -7.95
N ARG A 13 -1.08 7.89 -7.87
CA ARG A 13 -1.09 8.80 -6.70
C ARG A 13 -1.56 8.09 -5.44
N GLU A 14 -2.62 7.28 -5.55
CA GLU A 14 -3.15 6.48 -4.45
C GLU A 14 -2.12 5.47 -3.94
N VAL A 15 -1.51 4.71 -4.86
CA VAL A 15 -0.41 3.78 -4.56
C VAL A 15 0.74 4.52 -3.86
N GLY A 16 1.18 5.65 -4.41
CA GLY A 16 2.25 6.46 -3.84
C GLY A 16 1.93 6.99 -2.43
N LEU A 17 0.68 7.35 -2.16
CA LEU A 17 0.23 7.76 -0.83
C LEU A 17 0.32 6.59 0.16
N LYS A 18 -0.16 5.39 -0.20
CA LYS A 18 -0.09 4.20 0.67
C LYS A 18 1.33 3.80 1.03
N CYS A 19 2.32 4.15 0.21
CA CYS A 19 3.75 3.94 0.53
C CYS A 19 4.21 4.62 1.83
N ILE A 20 3.47 5.58 2.39
CA ILE A 20 3.80 6.21 3.69
C ILE A 20 3.97 5.15 4.79
N SER A 21 3.11 4.13 4.82
CA SER A 21 3.17 3.06 5.83
C SER A 21 4.42 2.19 5.74
N PHE A 22 5.10 2.19 4.60
CA PHE A 22 6.24 1.31 4.35
C PHE A 22 7.56 2.07 4.26
N ASN A 23 7.58 3.23 3.59
CA ASN A 23 8.79 3.98 3.27
C ASN A 23 8.89 5.34 3.98
N GLY A 24 7.83 5.74 4.69
CA GLY A 24 7.75 7.00 5.43
C GLY A 24 7.38 8.22 4.58
N VAL A 25 6.88 9.24 5.28
CA VAL A 25 6.33 10.49 4.69
C VAL A 25 7.31 11.22 3.76
N PRO A 26 8.59 11.46 4.12
CA PRO A 26 9.48 12.26 3.27
C PRO A 26 9.74 11.65 1.88
N ARG A 27 9.91 10.33 1.81
CA ARG A 27 10.14 9.63 0.53
C ARG A 27 8.88 9.66 -0.34
N THR A 28 7.70 9.49 0.26
CA THR A 28 6.43 9.63 -0.44
C THR A 28 6.23 11.04 -0.99
N ILE A 29 6.56 12.09 -0.23
CA ILE A 29 6.46 13.48 -0.72
C ILE A 29 7.32 13.68 -1.97
N ASN A 30 8.58 13.25 -1.93
CA ASN A 30 9.49 13.38 -3.07
C ASN A 30 8.98 12.59 -4.29
N CYS A 31 8.49 11.36 -4.06
CA CYS A 31 7.93 10.51 -5.11
C CYS A 31 6.72 11.17 -5.78
N LEU A 32 5.73 11.63 -5.00
CA LEU A 32 4.50 12.23 -5.53
C LEU A 32 4.74 13.57 -6.22
N ASN A 33 5.66 14.39 -5.69
CA ASN A 33 6.05 15.65 -6.33
C ASN A 33 6.75 15.40 -7.67
N GLY A 34 7.71 14.47 -7.70
CA GLY A 34 8.41 14.08 -8.92
C GLY A 34 7.44 13.50 -9.96
N PHE A 35 6.54 12.61 -9.53
CA PHE A 35 5.48 12.05 -10.38
C PHE A 35 4.61 13.15 -10.99
N ARG A 36 4.09 14.07 -10.16
CA ARG A 36 3.26 15.19 -10.62
C ARG A 36 3.99 16.09 -11.62
N ALA A 37 5.26 16.38 -11.39
CA ALA A 37 6.06 17.21 -12.29
C ALA A 37 6.31 16.55 -13.66
N GLY A 38 6.35 15.22 -13.70
CA GLY A 38 6.51 14.44 -14.94
C GLY A 38 5.22 14.23 -15.74
N LEU A 39 4.05 14.56 -15.20
CA LEU A 39 2.77 14.35 -15.89
C LEU A 39 2.49 15.42 -16.96
N PRO A 40 1.84 15.05 -18.09
CA PRO A 40 1.33 16.01 -19.06
C PRO A 40 0.38 17.04 -18.43
N LYS A 41 0.42 18.30 -18.89
CA LYS A 41 -0.36 19.41 -18.31
C LYS A 41 -1.86 19.17 -18.38
N ASP A 42 -2.33 18.56 -19.46
CA ASP A 42 -3.73 18.19 -19.69
C ASP A 42 -4.22 17.11 -18.72
N VAL A 43 -3.35 16.18 -18.30
CA VAL A 43 -3.67 15.20 -17.24
C VAL A 43 -3.67 15.92 -15.89
N VAL A 44 -2.65 16.72 -15.62
CA VAL A 44 -2.49 17.49 -14.38
C VAL A 44 -3.72 18.37 -14.06
N SER A 45 -4.33 18.98 -15.07
CA SER A 45 -5.53 19.82 -14.89
C SER A 45 -6.80 19.05 -14.53
N LEU A 46 -6.81 17.73 -14.73
CA LEU A 46 -7.98 16.88 -14.48
C LEU A 46 -7.89 16.08 -13.18
N LEU A 47 -6.74 16.17 -12.50
CA LEU A 47 -6.49 15.47 -11.25
C LEU A 47 -7.36 16.00 -10.09
N GLU A 48 -7.81 15.11 -9.21
CA GLU A 48 -8.52 15.46 -7.98
C GLU A 48 -7.62 16.26 -7.03
N THR A 49 -8.22 17.29 -6.46
CA THR A 49 -7.56 18.24 -5.55
C THR A 49 -8.19 18.25 -4.15
N ARG A 50 -9.35 17.62 -3.98
CA ARG A 50 -10.06 17.51 -2.70
C ARG A 50 -9.62 16.26 -1.93
N PRO A 51 -9.38 16.37 -0.61
CA PRO A 51 -9.02 15.22 0.21
C PRO A 51 -10.21 14.27 0.41
N SER A 52 -9.99 12.96 0.27
CA SER A 52 -10.99 11.90 0.58
C SER A 52 -10.91 11.37 2.01
N ARG A 53 -9.81 11.62 2.72
CA ARG A 53 -9.47 11.00 4.01
C ARG A 53 -9.54 11.96 5.21
N MET A 54 -10.23 13.09 5.06
CA MET A 54 -10.40 14.03 6.16
C MET A 54 -11.18 13.34 7.30
N LEU A 55 -10.54 13.19 8.45
CA LEU A 55 -11.19 12.65 9.65
C LEU A 55 -12.09 13.71 10.27
N THR A 56 -13.28 13.31 10.65
CA THR A 56 -14.29 14.14 11.31
C THR A 56 -14.95 13.33 12.43
N PRO A 57 -15.54 13.98 13.44
CA PRO A 57 -16.33 13.27 14.44
C PRO A 57 -17.43 12.38 13.84
N ALA A 58 -17.95 12.75 12.66
CA ALA A 58 -19.00 12.00 11.98
C ALA A 58 -18.52 10.73 11.25
N ASN A 59 -17.22 10.59 10.94
CA ASN A 59 -16.71 9.47 10.16
C ASN A 59 -15.64 8.62 10.87
N ILE A 60 -15.14 9.06 12.02
CA ILE A 60 -14.01 8.42 12.70
C ILE A 60 -14.28 6.96 13.09
N ASP A 61 -15.49 6.64 13.51
CA ASP A 61 -15.89 5.27 13.87
C ASP A 61 -15.90 4.36 12.64
N HIS A 62 -16.40 4.86 11.50
CA HIS A 62 -16.39 4.13 10.24
C HIS A 62 -14.96 3.89 9.72
N VAL A 63 -14.08 4.88 9.83
CA VAL A 63 -12.67 4.72 9.42
C VAL A 63 -11.97 3.70 10.31
N SER A 64 -12.20 3.76 11.63
CA SER A 64 -11.64 2.81 12.60
C SER A 64 -12.13 1.38 12.32
N ALA A 65 -13.43 1.21 12.05
CA ALA A 65 -14.01 -0.10 11.73
C ALA A 65 -13.42 -0.71 10.46
N ARG A 66 -13.24 0.07 9.38
CA ARG A 66 -12.59 -0.42 8.15
C ARG A 66 -11.14 -0.81 8.39
N GLY A 67 -10.41 -0.04 9.19
CA GLY A 67 -9.04 -0.37 9.59
C GLY A 67 -8.96 -1.70 10.34
N GLN A 68 -9.87 -1.92 11.30
CA GLN A 68 -9.97 -3.16 12.06
C GLN A 68 -10.31 -4.35 11.15
N GLN A 69 -11.28 -4.21 10.25
CA GLN A 69 -11.65 -5.25 9.29
C GLN A 69 -10.48 -5.63 8.39
N LEU A 70 -9.72 -4.64 7.89
CA LEU A 70 -8.53 -4.89 7.08
C LEU A 70 -7.42 -5.59 7.88
N TRP A 71 -7.20 -5.16 9.12
CA TRP A 71 -6.23 -5.78 10.03
C TRP A 71 -6.58 -7.26 10.28
N GLU A 72 -7.84 -7.54 10.63
CA GLU A 72 -8.32 -8.89 10.89
C GLU A 72 -8.26 -9.77 9.64
N SER A 73 -8.63 -9.25 8.46
CA SER A 73 -8.61 -10.03 7.22
C SER A 73 -7.21 -10.55 6.90
N ILE A 74 -6.19 -9.70 7.09
CA ILE A 74 -4.78 -10.03 6.90
C ILE A 74 -4.31 -11.00 7.99
N TYR A 75 -4.49 -10.66 9.27
CA TYR A 75 -3.80 -11.35 10.36
C TYR A 75 -4.56 -12.50 11.04
N THR A 76 -5.86 -12.71 10.75
CA THR A 76 -6.64 -13.82 11.35
C THR A 76 -5.99 -15.20 11.14
N PRO A 77 -6.00 -16.10 12.15
CA PRO A 77 -6.56 -15.92 13.50
C PRO A 77 -5.58 -15.31 14.51
N LEU A 78 -4.45 -14.77 14.06
CA LEU A 78 -3.35 -14.31 14.91
C LEU A 78 -3.38 -12.80 15.18
N HIS A 79 -4.46 -12.10 14.82
CA HIS A 79 -4.54 -10.64 14.90
C HIS A 79 -4.37 -10.13 16.35
N ASP A 80 -5.02 -10.77 17.33
CA ASP A 80 -4.88 -10.42 18.75
C ASP A 80 -3.47 -10.71 19.28
N LYS A 81 -2.93 -11.88 18.92
CA LYS A 81 -1.56 -12.25 19.32
C LYS A 81 -0.52 -11.28 18.76
N LEU A 82 -0.73 -10.78 17.54
CA LEU A 82 0.13 -9.76 16.95
C LEU A 82 -0.04 -8.43 17.67
N TRP A 83 -1.27 -8.03 17.98
CA TRP A 83 -1.57 -6.83 18.77
C TRP A 83 -0.82 -6.85 20.12
N GLU A 84 -0.96 -7.93 20.89
CA GLU A 84 -0.26 -8.12 22.16
C GLU A 84 1.26 -8.11 22.00
N LYS A 85 1.78 -8.73 20.94
CA LYS A 85 3.22 -8.72 20.65
C LYS A 85 3.75 -7.31 20.40
N LEU A 86 3.02 -6.51 19.62
CA LEU A 86 3.39 -5.11 19.37
C LEU A 86 3.28 -4.28 20.65
N GLY A 87 2.22 -4.46 21.43
CA GLY A 87 2.01 -3.78 22.71
C GLY A 87 3.13 -4.03 23.74
N ARG A 88 3.73 -5.22 23.73
CA ARG A 88 4.91 -5.52 24.58
C ARG A 88 6.16 -4.74 24.20
N ALA A 89 6.32 -4.37 22.93
CA ALA A 89 7.42 -3.49 22.51
C ALA A 89 7.12 -2.04 22.88
N HIS A 90 5.88 -1.59 22.68
CA HIS A 90 5.38 -0.31 23.17
C HIS A 90 3.84 -0.31 23.17
N PRO A 91 3.15 0.15 24.23
CA PRO A 91 1.69 0.09 24.32
C PRO A 91 0.98 0.85 23.18
N ASP A 92 1.52 1.99 22.75
CA ASP A 92 0.93 2.79 21.67
C ASP A 92 1.25 2.28 20.26
N LEU A 93 2.21 1.36 20.10
CA LEU A 93 2.61 0.87 18.77
C LEU A 93 1.45 0.25 17.98
N PRO A 94 0.71 -0.74 18.53
CA PRO A 94 -0.44 -1.31 17.80
C PRO A 94 -1.56 -0.27 17.60
N VAL A 95 -1.76 0.65 18.56
CA VAL A 95 -2.74 1.74 18.46
C VAL A 95 -2.43 2.66 17.27
N HIS A 96 -1.18 3.08 17.12
CA HIS A 96 -0.76 3.93 16.00
C HIS A 96 -0.80 3.19 14.67
N ILE A 97 -0.37 1.92 14.62
CA ILE A 97 -0.45 1.13 13.39
C ILE A 97 -1.91 1.03 12.94
N LEU A 98 -2.82 0.67 13.83
CA LEU A 98 -4.23 0.50 13.46
C LEU A 98 -4.92 1.84 13.15
N GLY A 99 -4.81 2.79 14.08
CA GLY A 99 -5.53 4.06 14.06
C GLY A 99 -4.97 5.11 13.10
N CYS A 100 -3.69 5.02 12.71
CA CYS A 100 -3.06 5.97 11.80
C CYS A 100 -2.74 5.37 10.42
N HIS A 101 -2.43 4.07 10.33
CA HIS A 101 -2.08 3.43 9.07
C HIS A 101 -3.23 2.61 8.49
N TYR A 102 -3.79 1.65 9.24
CA TYR A 102 -4.79 0.75 8.67
C TYR A 102 -6.11 1.46 8.35
N GLY A 103 -6.67 2.22 9.30
CA GLY A 103 -7.91 2.95 9.06
C GLY A 103 -7.74 4.09 8.06
N PRO A 104 -6.99 5.15 8.39
CA PRO A 104 -6.97 6.36 7.56
C PRO A 104 -6.26 6.23 6.22
N LEU A 105 -5.30 5.31 6.08
CA LEU A 105 -4.40 5.27 4.92
C LEU A 105 -4.54 3.99 4.07
N LEU A 106 -4.35 2.82 4.66
CA LEU A 106 -4.29 1.55 3.93
C LEU A 106 -5.67 1.03 3.51
N SER A 107 -6.69 1.20 4.38
CA SER A 107 -8.07 0.95 3.98
C SER A 107 -8.49 1.97 2.92
N ASP A 108 -9.26 1.50 1.95
CA ASP A 108 -9.76 2.40 0.92
C ASP A 108 -10.77 3.40 1.52
N PRO A 109 -10.80 4.63 0.98
CA PRO A 109 -11.78 5.61 1.41
C PRO A 109 -13.18 5.10 1.08
N ALA A 110 -14.17 5.55 1.87
CA ALA A 110 -15.56 5.25 1.56
C ALA A 110 -15.89 5.71 0.12
N PRO A 111 -16.74 4.98 -0.62
CA PRO A 111 -17.19 5.41 -1.93
C PRO A 111 -17.65 6.86 -1.88
N ALA A 112 -17.24 7.65 -2.85
CA ALA A 112 -17.73 9.01 -2.97
C ALA A 112 -19.25 8.98 -3.14
N ALA A 113 -19.96 9.97 -2.58
CA ALA A 113 -21.40 10.13 -2.84
C ALA A 113 -21.67 10.12 -4.35
N ALA A 114 -22.82 9.59 -4.79
CA ALA A 114 -23.17 9.33 -6.19
C ALA A 114 -22.96 10.53 -7.14
N ASP A 115 -22.96 11.75 -6.60
CA ASP A 115 -22.82 13.01 -7.35
C ASP A 115 -21.36 13.45 -7.55
N ARG A 116 -20.39 12.69 -7.03
CA ARG A 116 -18.96 12.96 -7.18
C ARG A 116 -18.40 12.09 -8.29
N ARG A 117 -17.63 12.69 -9.19
CA ARG A 117 -16.76 11.94 -10.10
C ARG A 117 -15.92 10.95 -9.26
N PRO A 118 -15.78 9.69 -9.67
CA PRO A 118 -14.89 8.73 -9.02
C PRO A 118 -13.44 9.14 -9.33
N SER A 119 -12.94 10.16 -8.63
CA SER A 119 -11.70 10.82 -8.99
C SER A 119 -10.51 10.33 -8.19
N LEU A 120 -10.73 9.68 -7.04
CA LEU A 120 -9.69 8.95 -6.31
C LEU A 120 -9.97 7.46 -6.45
N VAL A 121 -9.08 6.81 -7.20
CA VAL A 121 -9.15 5.37 -7.45
C VAL A 121 -8.87 4.66 -6.12
N ARG A 122 -9.66 3.62 -5.83
CA ARG A 122 -9.41 2.71 -4.72
C ARG A 122 -8.36 1.69 -5.16
N ALA A 123 -7.37 1.42 -4.30
CA ALA A 123 -6.34 0.46 -4.69
C ALA A 123 -6.82 -0.98 -4.48
N GLY A 124 -7.74 -1.22 -3.55
CA GLY A 124 -8.13 -2.56 -3.16
C GLY A 124 -7.07 -3.26 -2.32
N GLY A 125 -7.48 -4.34 -1.65
CA GLY A 125 -6.61 -5.11 -0.76
C GLY A 125 -5.45 -5.81 -1.47
N VAL A 126 -5.67 -6.28 -2.71
CA VAL A 126 -4.64 -6.96 -3.53
C VAL A 126 -3.49 -6.01 -3.84
N PHE A 127 -3.77 -4.89 -4.52
CA PHE A 127 -2.71 -3.96 -4.90
C PHE A 127 -2.08 -3.30 -3.67
N THR A 128 -2.85 -3.04 -2.61
CA THR A 128 -2.26 -2.57 -1.33
C THR A 128 -1.23 -3.57 -0.79
N SER A 129 -1.50 -4.88 -0.90
CA SER A 129 -0.56 -5.92 -0.50
C SER A 129 0.66 -6.00 -1.45
N MET A 130 0.45 -5.85 -2.77
CA MET A 130 1.54 -5.79 -3.74
C MET A 130 2.49 -4.63 -3.45
N VAL A 131 1.94 -3.44 -3.17
CA VAL A 131 2.71 -2.24 -2.83
C VAL A 131 3.50 -2.44 -1.54
N ALA A 132 2.91 -3.08 -0.53
CA ALA A 132 3.60 -3.46 0.69
C ALA A 132 4.80 -4.38 0.41
N ILE A 133 4.58 -5.47 -0.34
CA ILE A 133 5.61 -6.43 -0.72
C ILE A 133 6.73 -5.73 -1.50
N ALA A 134 6.39 -4.89 -2.48
CA ALA A 134 7.37 -4.15 -3.28
C ALA A 134 8.21 -3.19 -2.44
N CYS A 135 7.58 -2.41 -1.55
CA CYS A 135 8.28 -1.49 -0.67
C CYS A 135 9.23 -2.22 0.30
N LEU A 136 8.72 -3.26 0.98
CA LEU A 136 9.48 -4.01 1.98
C LEU A 136 10.63 -4.81 1.34
N ARG A 137 10.40 -5.38 0.14
CA ARG A 137 11.44 -6.07 -0.63
C ARG A 137 12.54 -5.11 -1.08
N ALA A 138 12.16 -3.92 -1.59
CA ALA A 138 13.11 -2.90 -1.98
C ALA A 138 13.88 -2.31 -0.79
N GLN A 139 13.25 -2.24 0.39
CA GLN A 139 13.88 -1.71 1.59
C GLN A 139 14.89 -2.68 2.19
N THR A 140 14.64 -3.99 2.29
CA THR A 140 15.48 -4.96 3.05
C THR A 140 15.53 -4.68 4.57
N GLY A 141 15.93 -5.67 5.39
CA GLY A 141 16.03 -5.53 6.85
C GLY A 141 14.68 -5.56 7.59
N VAL A 142 13.60 -5.86 6.87
CA VAL A 142 12.21 -5.96 7.34
C VAL A 142 11.57 -7.27 6.83
N GLU A 143 12.37 -8.34 6.78
CA GLU A 143 11.98 -9.66 6.27
C GLU A 143 10.75 -10.24 7.00
N PRO A 144 10.60 -10.11 8.33
CA PRO A 144 9.39 -10.58 9.01
C PRO A 144 8.11 -9.92 8.49
N GLN A 145 8.17 -8.61 8.18
CA GLN A 145 7.04 -7.87 7.63
C GLN A 145 6.75 -8.30 6.20
N LEU A 146 7.80 -8.46 5.37
CA LEU A 146 7.66 -8.95 3.99
C LEU A 146 6.95 -10.31 3.95
N VAL A 147 7.42 -11.28 4.74
CA VAL A 147 6.81 -12.61 4.84
C VAL A 147 5.36 -12.51 5.29
N SER A 148 5.07 -11.63 6.25
CA SER A 148 3.70 -11.44 6.73
C SER A 148 2.75 -10.94 5.64
N HIS A 149 3.19 -10.03 4.77
CA HIS A 149 2.37 -9.54 3.65
C HIS A 149 2.19 -10.59 2.56
N ILE A 150 3.23 -11.39 2.27
CA ILE A 150 3.13 -12.54 1.35
C ILE A 150 2.08 -13.53 1.85
N LEU A 151 2.18 -13.96 3.11
CA LEU A 151 1.21 -14.90 3.70
C LEU A 151 -0.21 -14.31 3.76
N GLY A 152 -0.32 -13.01 4.03
CA GLY A 152 -1.58 -12.27 3.99
C GLY A 152 -2.25 -12.34 2.61
N LEU A 153 -1.49 -12.07 1.54
CA LEU A 153 -1.98 -12.14 0.16
C LEU A 153 -2.43 -13.56 -0.21
N LYS A 154 -1.60 -14.58 0.06
CA LYS A 154 -1.95 -16.00 -0.18
C LYS A 154 -3.26 -16.39 0.52
N LYS A 155 -3.44 -15.94 1.75
CA LYS A 155 -4.63 -16.24 2.54
C LYS A 155 -5.87 -15.52 2.02
N ALA A 156 -5.75 -14.26 1.62
CA ALA A 156 -6.85 -13.48 1.07
C ALA A 156 -7.35 -14.10 -0.25
N ALA A 157 -6.45 -14.60 -1.10
CA ALA A 157 -6.82 -15.33 -2.31
C ALA A 157 -7.55 -16.65 -2.01
N LYS A 158 -7.04 -17.46 -1.08
CA LYS A 158 -7.70 -18.72 -0.68
C LYS A 158 -9.10 -18.52 -0.09
N LYS A 159 -9.35 -17.40 0.58
CA LYS A 159 -10.64 -17.09 1.20
C LYS A 159 -11.65 -16.47 0.22
N GLY A 160 -11.25 -16.20 -1.02
CA GLY A 160 -12.07 -15.42 -1.95
C GLY A 160 -12.32 -13.99 -1.45
N ALA A 161 -11.50 -13.47 -0.52
CA ALA A 161 -11.69 -12.11 0.02
C ALA A 161 -11.49 -11.03 -1.06
N HIS A 162 -10.83 -11.38 -2.16
CA HIS A 162 -10.69 -10.53 -3.34
C HIS A 162 -11.92 -10.53 -4.26
N VAL A 163 -12.90 -11.42 -4.01
CA VAL A 163 -14.17 -11.49 -4.75
C VAL A 163 -15.15 -10.42 -4.27
N THR A 164 -14.97 -9.91 -3.05
CA THR A 164 -15.89 -8.92 -2.44
C THR A 164 -15.41 -7.47 -2.53
N ASP A 165 -14.11 -7.24 -2.73
CA ASP A 165 -13.48 -5.91 -2.72
C ASP A 165 -12.97 -5.53 -4.13
N GLU A 166 -13.86 -5.26 -5.10
CA GLU A 166 -13.52 -4.43 -6.30
C GLU A 166 -12.97 -5.13 -7.56
N GLY A 167 -13.17 -6.43 -7.76
CA GLY A 167 -13.21 -6.94 -9.13
C GLY A 167 -14.47 -6.44 -9.85
N ASP A 168 -14.49 -6.37 -11.18
CA ASP A 168 -15.75 -6.28 -11.95
C ASP A 168 -16.66 -7.53 -11.77
N GLY A 169 -16.26 -8.44 -10.88
CA GLY A 169 -16.89 -9.72 -10.60
C GLY A 169 -16.53 -10.79 -11.63
N SER A 170 -15.71 -10.47 -12.64
CA SER A 170 -15.36 -11.41 -13.70
C SER A 170 -14.46 -12.53 -13.20
N THR A 171 -14.62 -13.69 -13.82
CA THR A 171 -13.76 -14.86 -13.60
C THR A 171 -12.29 -14.56 -13.92
N GLU A 172 -12.04 -13.74 -14.95
CA GLU A 172 -10.68 -13.35 -15.38
C GLU A 172 -9.95 -12.55 -14.29
N SER A 173 -10.64 -11.63 -13.61
CA SER A 173 -10.07 -10.89 -12.48
C SER A 173 -9.76 -11.78 -11.29
N GLN A 174 -10.53 -12.86 -11.08
CA GLN A 174 -10.30 -13.79 -9.97
C GLN A 174 -9.10 -14.70 -10.24
N ASP A 175 -8.98 -15.21 -11.47
CA ASP A 175 -7.86 -16.05 -11.89
C ASP A 175 -6.54 -15.26 -11.85
N ALA A 176 -6.55 -13.99 -12.26
CA ALA A 176 -5.38 -13.12 -12.17
C ALA A 176 -4.91 -12.92 -10.72
N VAL A 177 -5.84 -12.69 -9.79
CA VAL A 177 -5.51 -12.53 -8.37
C VAL A 177 -5.05 -13.85 -7.75
N ALA A 178 -5.67 -14.98 -8.12
CA ALA A 178 -5.26 -16.31 -7.67
C ALA A 178 -3.85 -16.66 -8.15
N TRP A 179 -3.52 -16.36 -9.41
CA TRP A 179 -2.18 -16.53 -9.96
C TRP A 179 -1.16 -15.64 -9.25
N LEU A 180 -1.50 -14.35 -9.05
CA LEU A 180 -0.62 -13.40 -8.37
C LEU A 180 -0.29 -13.82 -6.93
N ALA A 181 -1.26 -14.42 -6.24
CA ALA A 181 -1.10 -14.97 -4.89
C ALA A 181 -0.50 -16.39 -4.88
N GLY A 182 -0.29 -17.00 -6.05
CA GLY A 182 0.43 -18.25 -6.23
C GLY A 182 1.93 -18.08 -6.07
N ASP A 183 2.66 -19.20 -6.01
CA ASP A 183 4.12 -19.16 -5.84
C ASP A 183 4.81 -18.47 -7.04
N ASP A 184 4.36 -18.75 -8.27
CA ASP A 184 4.87 -18.11 -9.49
C ASP A 184 4.64 -16.59 -9.50
N GLY A 185 3.44 -16.14 -9.10
CA GLY A 185 3.10 -14.72 -9.05
C GLY A 185 3.90 -13.95 -8.00
N LEU A 186 4.15 -14.59 -6.85
CA LEU A 186 4.98 -14.03 -5.78
C LEU A 186 6.46 -13.98 -6.20
N GLU A 187 6.98 -15.03 -6.83
CA GLU A 187 8.34 -15.03 -7.38
C GLU A 187 8.50 -13.94 -8.44
N TRP A 188 7.54 -13.84 -9.37
CA TRP A 188 7.52 -12.78 -10.37
C TRP A 188 7.55 -11.39 -9.74
N MET A 189 6.76 -11.15 -8.69
CA MET A 189 6.72 -9.86 -8.01
C MET A 189 8.06 -9.53 -7.34
N LEU A 190 8.63 -10.48 -6.60
CA LEU A 190 9.91 -10.28 -5.91
C LEU A 190 11.06 -10.05 -6.89
N THR A 191 11.15 -10.85 -7.95
CA THR A 191 12.20 -10.73 -8.97
C THR A 191 12.05 -9.45 -9.81
N SER A 192 10.82 -9.00 -10.06
CA SER A 192 10.55 -7.72 -10.71
C SER A 192 11.06 -6.54 -9.87
N VAL A 193 10.79 -6.57 -8.56
CA VAL A 193 11.29 -5.55 -7.62
C VAL A 193 12.82 -5.56 -7.57
N ASP A 194 13.43 -6.73 -7.50
CA ASP A 194 14.89 -6.87 -7.52
C ASP A 194 15.50 -6.31 -8.81
N GLY A 195 14.85 -6.55 -9.96
CA GLY A 195 15.25 -6.00 -11.26
C GLY A 195 15.22 -4.48 -11.28
N ILE A 196 14.15 -3.86 -10.74
CA ILE A 196 14.03 -2.41 -10.63
C ILE A 196 15.12 -1.84 -9.71
N VAL A 197 15.30 -2.42 -8.52
CA VAL A 197 16.32 -1.99 -7.56
C VAL A 197 17.72 -2.06 -8.19
N ARG A 198 18.02 -3.14 -8.92
CA ARG A 198 19.30 -3.30 -9.64
C ARG A 198 19.48 -2.23 -10.72
N ALA A 199 18.45 -1.97 -11.53
CA ALA A 199 18.50 -0.94 -12.57
C ALA A 199 18.71 0.48 -12.01
N MET A 200 18.24 0.72 -10.79
CA MET A 200 18.40 1.99 -10.07
C MET A 200 19.73 2.13 -9.32
N GLY A 201 20.65 1.17 -9.44
CA GLY A 201 21.97 1.21 -8.81
C GLY A 201 22.07 0.52 -7.45
N GLY A 202 21.08 -0.31 -7.09
CA GLY A 202 21.03 -1.03 -5.82
C GLY A 202 20.15 -0.34 -4.76
N PRO A 203 20.00 -0.94 -3.56
CA PRO A 203 19.19 -0.36 -2.49
C PRO A 203 19.80 0.96 -2.01
N ASN A 204 19.13 2.08 -2.32
CA ASN A 204 19.51 3.42 -1.90
C ASN A 204 19.15 3.68 -0.44
N PHE A 205 19.94 3.09 0.45
CA PHE A 205 20.15 3.66 1.77
C PHE A 205 21.09 4.84 1.62
N ALA A 206 20.71 5.98 2.21
CA ALA A 206 21.56 7.16 2.28
C ALA A 206 23.00 6.70 2.55
N HIS A 207 23.93 7.07 1.67
CA HIS A 207 25.36 6.76 1.77
C HIS A 207 25.82 6.82 3.23
N MET A 208 25.83 5.68 3.91
CA MET A 208 26.59 5.54 5.14
C MET A 208 28.01 5.37 4.64
N GLN A 209 28.65 6.50 4.30
CA GLN A 209 30.10 6.55 4.22
C GLN A 209 30.60 6.10 5.58
N ALA A 210 30.99 4.84 5.68
CA ALA A 210 32.01 4.42 6.62
C ALA A 210 33.28 5.17 6.22
N GLY A 211 33.36 6.43 6.67
CA GLY A 211 34.53 7.26 6.55
C GLY A 211 35.64 6.55 7.31
N GLY A 212 36.54 5.94 6.56
CA GLY A 212 37.80 5.41 7.04
C GLY A 212 38.57 6.53 7.74
N GLY A 213 38.50 6.54 9.07
CA GLY A 213 39.39 7.32 9.92
C GLY A 213 40.63 6.49 10.23
N SER A 214 41.53 6.34 9.24
CA SER A 214 42.93 6.08 9.56
C SER A 214 43.50 7.39 10.11
N ARG A 215 43.67 7.46 11.44
CA ARG A 215 44.55 8.45 12.05
C ARG A 215 45.88 7.78 12.36
N ARG A 216 46.91 8.40 11.81
CA ARG A 216 48.32 8.28 12.19
C ARG A 216 48.51 8.52 13.68
#